data_AF-A0A7G2CL43-F1
#
_entry.id   AF-A0A7G2CL43-F1
#
_cell.length_a   1.000
_cell.length_b   1.000
_cell.length_c   1.000
_cell.angle_alpha   90.00
_cell.angle_beta   90.00
_cell.angle_gamma   90.00
#
_symmetry.space_group_name_H-M   'P 1'
#
loop_
_entity.id
_entity.type
_entity.pdbx_description
1 polymer ?
#
loop_
_entity_poly.entity_id
_entity_poly.type
_entity_poly.pdbx_seq_one_letter_code
_entity_poly.pdbx_strand_id
1 'polypeptide(L)'
;MGSPPPVDLFQQQPSPPPQPPASPCAKLEGWLQLTAPLFTRQYDAYVKLTSAQQNQARRHIQLAESGKTSGPAKSRQITFTIPLFLSYGTRVTDTLSALASTYAKLTNAPWSASLHSITTCDFDVNLTLEVSNHDGKESVTVVSERLAVNMMDTATRNKTAKQSYIPFLQSCILLESLPKFADSLAHGKTIADYMPLLEASLFRNMREPLHFLTLADGMTQYWGQPVEVSPCCTALHRENINGSTASRNRGELLVKSVSYNVVDCDTQCGFMINIHYYKGEDFPSVGIVSNQYMNAQGTGVLQTKLRAPKTFVSRKENYDEDNFLSAPLLVEEVGKASFASMAGLIATLK
;
A
#
# COMPACT_ATOMS: atom_id res chain seq x y z
N MET A 1 -7.26 42.93 -92.99
CA MET A 1 -6.39 42.13 -92.08
C MET A 1 -7.03 42.16 -90.70
N GLY A 2 -7.39 41.00 -90.17
CA GLY A 2 -8.10 40.85 -88.90
C GLY A 2 -9.06 39.66 -88.95
N SER A 3 -8.52 38.46 -89.17
CA SER A 3 -9.29 37.21 -89.09
C SER A 3 -9.43 36.78 -87.62
N PRO A 4 -10.62 36.36 -87.15
CA PRO A 4 -10.79 35.82 -85.81
C PRO A 4 -10.24 34.38 -85.73
N PRO A 5 -9.59 33.99 -84.60
CA PRO A 5 -9.09 32.64 -84.39
C PRO A 5 -10.22 31.65 -84.01
N PRO A 6 -9.97 30.34 -84.19
CA PRO A 6 -10.99 29.29 -84.16
C PRO A 6 -11.40 28.87 -82.75
N VAL A 7 -12.63 28.37 -82.65
CA VAL A 7 -13.22 27.74 -81.46
C VAL A 7 -12.75 26.29 -81.38
N ASP A 8 -11.93 25.96 -80.38
CA ASP A 8 -11.56 24.59 -80.07
C ASP A 8 -12.64 23.91 -79.22
N LEU A 9 -13.19 22.83 -79.78
CA LEU A 9 -13.97 21.81 -79.09
C LEU A 9 -13.05 21.01 -78.17
N PHE A 10 -13.12 21.25 -76.85
CA PHE A 10 -12.67 20.28 -75.86
C PHE A 10 -13.88 19.58 -75.23
N GLN A 11 -13.99 18.28 -75.54
CA GLN A 11 -14.84 17.31 -74.85
C GLN A 11 -14.54 17.34 -73.35
N GLN A 12 -15.53 17.66 -72.52
CA GLN A 12 -15.46 17.41 -71.08
C GLN A 12 -15.55 15.90 -70.85
N GLN A 13 -14.45 15.30 -70.38
CA GLN A 13 -14.46 13.99 -69.75
C GLN A 13 -15.27 14.07 -68.44
N PRO A 14 -16.22 13.15 -68.18
CA PRO A 14 -16.90 13.10 -66.89
C PRO A 14 -15.90 12.75 -65.80
N SER A 15 -15.76 13.64 -64.83
CA SER A 15 -15.01 13.38 -63.60
C SER A 15 -15.53 12.12 -62.91
N PRO A 16 -14.64 11.24 -62.40
CA PRO A 16 -15.06 10.03 -61.71
C PRO A 16 -15.90 10.40 -60.48
N PRO A 17 -16.90 9.58 -60.12
CA PRO A 17 -17.74 9.86 -58.96
C PRO A 17 -16.85 9.96 -57.70
N PRO A 18 -17.16 10.89 -56.78
CA PRO A 18 -16.42 11.01 -55.54
C PRO A 18 -16.45 9.66 -54.82
N GLN A 19 -15.27 9.08 -54.59
CA GLN A 19 -15.16 7.93 -53.71
C GLN A 19 -15.77 8.31 -52.35
N PRO A 20 -16.68 7.51 -51.80
CA PRO A 20 -17.23 7.78 -50.48
C PRO A 20 -16.06 7.85 -49.48
N PRO A 21 -16.04 8.83 -48.56
CA PRO A 21 -15.02 8.89 -47.53
C PRO A 21 -15.01 7.55 -46.79
N ALA A 22 -13.83 6.94 -46.68
CA ALA A 22 -13.64 5.72 -45.94
C ALA A 22 -14.31 5.86 -44.56
N SER A 23 -15.32 5.02 -44.30
CA SER A 23 -16.13 5.06 -43.10
C SER A 23 -15.25 5.11 -41.84
N PRO A 24 -15.51 6.03 -40.89
CA PRO A 24 -14.82 6.08 -39.59
C PRO A 24 -14.92 4.76 -38.81
N CYS A 25 -15.89 3.89 -39.13
CA CYS A 25 -16.08 2.60 -38.47
C CYS A 25 -14.96 1.59 -38.74
N ALA A 26 -14.27 1.66 -39.90
CA ALA A 26 -13.15 0.74 -40.19
C ALA A 26 -11.88 1.08 -39.38
N LYS A 27 -11.74 2.32 -38.90
CA LYS A 27 -10.65 2.73 -38.00
C LYS A 27 -10.93 2.40 -36.53
N LEU A 28 -12.20 2.18 -36.17
CA LEU A 28 -12.66 1.95 -34.79
C LEU A 28 -12.75 0.45 -34.44
N GLU A 29 -13.14 -0.43 -35.37
CA GLU A 29 -12.95 -1.89 -35.19
C GLU A 29 -11.47 -2.26 -35.05
N GLY A 30 -10.59 -1.52 -35.76
CA GLY A 30 -9.15 -1.59 -35.55
C GLY A 30 -8.71 -1.10 -34.17
N TRP A 31 -9.39 -0.11 -33.57
CA TRP A 31 -9.04 0.46 -32.27
C TRP A 31 -9.40 -0.48 -31.11
N LEU A 32 -10.49 -1.25 -31.21
CA LEU A 32 -10.86 -2.31 -30.26
C LEU A 32 -10.01 -3.58 -30.39
N GLN A 33 -9.58 -3.92 -31.60
CA GLN A 33 -8.49 -4.89 -31.81
C GLN A 33 -7.13 -4.34 -31.34
N LEU A 34 -6.98 -3.02 -31.17
CA LEU A 34 -5.76 -2.37 -30.69
C LEU A 34 -5.77 -2.10 -29.18
N THR A 35 -6.90 -1.95 -28.48
CA THR A 35 -6.92 -1.49 -27.07
C THR A 35 -6.52 -2.57 -26.08
N ALA A 36 -6.95 -3.82 -26.26
CA ALA A 36 -6.40 -4.93 -25.48
C ALA A 36 -4.89 -5.11 -25.75
N PRO A 37 -4.41 -5.11 -27.01
CA PRO A 37 -2.97 -5.07 -27.30
C PRO A 37 -2.26 -3.78 -26.90
N LEU A 38 -2.92 -2.62 -26.79
CA LEU A 38 -2.33 -1.36 -26.32
C LEU A 38 -2.20 -1.39 -24.80
N PHE A 39 -3.17 -1.96 -24.09
CA PHE A 39 -3.07 -2.27 -22.67
C PHE A 39 -1.95 -3.28 -22.41
N THR A 40 -1.95 -4.40 -23.14
CA THR A 40 -0.89 -5.40 -23.08
C THR A 40 0.44 -4.81 -23.54
N ARG A 41 0.49 -3.90 -24.53
CA ARG A 41 1.74 -3.21 -24.95
C ARG A 41 2.20 -2.17 -23.95
N GLN A 42 1.29 -1.43 -23.30
CA GLN A 42 1.62 -0.46 -22.26
C GLN A 42 2.14 -1.19 -21.03
N TYR A 43 1.53 -2.32 -20.69
CA TYR A 43 2.06 -3.19 -19.65
C TYR A 43 3.34 -3.90 -20.09
N ASP A 44 3.45 -4.44 -21.29
CA ASP A 44 4.67 -5.06 -21.80
C ASP A 44 5.79 -4.02 -21.90
N ALA A 45 5.48 -2.75 -22.17
CA ALA A 45 6.43 -1.66 -22.09
C ALA A 45 6.85 -1.40 -20.63
N TYR A 46 5.90 -1.35 -19.70
CA TYR A 46 6.17 -1.28 -18.27
C TYR A 46 7.04 -2.47 -17.78
N VAL A 47 6.68 -3.70 -18.17
CA VAL A 47 7.43 -4.92 -17.90
C VAL A 47 8.80 -4.83 -18.55
N LYS A 48 8.96 -4.44 -19.82
CA LYS A 48 10.28 -4.27 -20.45
C LYS A 48 11.13 -3.20 -19.76
N LEU A 49 10.52 -2.14 -19.23
CA LEU A 49 11.20 -1.11 -18.45
C LEU A 49 11.63 -1.61 -17.06
N THR A 50 10.89 -2.56 -16.47
CA THR A 50 11.13 -3.09 -15.10
C THR A 50 11.89 -4.43 -15.09
N SER A 51 11.80 -5.22 -16.16
CA SER A 51 12.34 -6.59 -16.28
C SER A 51 13.73 -6.68 -16.90
N ALA A 52 14.40 -5.53 -17.12
CA ALA A 52 15.80 -5.52 -17.54
C ALA A 52 16.77 -6.21 -16.56
N GLN A 53 16.29 -6.72 -15.41
CA GLN A 53 17.16 -7.24 -14.35
C GLN A 53 16.93 -8.64 -13.79
N GLN A 54 15.90 -9.45 -14.10
CA GLN A 54 15.91 -10.82 -13.53
C GLN A 54 15.01 -11.88 -14.20
N ASN A 55 15.57 -13.09 -14.32
CA ASN A 55 15.00 -14.34 -14.85
C ASN A 55 13.88 -14.97 -13.99
N GLN A 56 13.03 -14.18 -13.32
CA GLN A 56 11.91 -14.73 -12.55
C GLN A 56 10.63 -14.79 -13.39
N ALA A 57 10.08 -16.01 -13.44
CA ALA A 57 8.80 -16.47 -13.97
C ALA A 57 7.98 -15.51 -14.86
N ARG A 58 7.71 -15.99 -16.08
CA ARG A 58 6.72 -15.49 -17.06
C ARG A 58 5.31 -15.34 -16.47
N ARG A 59 5.09 -14.36 -15.59
CA ARG A 59 3.76 -13.92 -15.15
C ARG A 59 3.28 -12.89 -16.15
N HIS A 60 2.25 -13.25 -16.91
CA HIS A 60 1.67 -12.43 -17.97
C HIS A 60 0.29 -11.92 -17.55
N ILE A 61 -0.12 -10.79 -18.12
CA ILE A 61 -1.50 -10.33 -18.01
C ILE A 61 -2.43 -11.40 -18.55
N GLN A 62 -3.44 -11.76 -17.77
CA GLN A 62 -4.57 -12.56 -18.25
C GLN A 62 -5.70 -11.62 -18.67
N LEU A 63 -6.25 -11.87 -19.85
CA LEU A 63 -7.35 -11.10 -20.44
C LEU A 63 -8.58 -12.00 -20.54
N ALA A 64 -9.70 -11.56 -19.99
CA ALA A 64 -11.00 -12.17 -20.20
C ALA A 64 -11.98 -11.13 -20.76
N GLU A 65 -12.63 -11.45 -21.86
CA GLU A 65 -13.66 -10.61 -22.47
C GLU A 65 -15.03 -11.24 -22.27
N SER A 66 -16.00 -10.43 -21.84
CA SER A 66 -17.40 -10.83 -21.75
C SER A 66 -18.27 -9.74 -22.38
N GLY A 67 -19.13 -10.12 -23.33
CA GLY A 67 -20.04 -9.19 -23.99
C GLY A 67 -21.38 -9.86 -24.29
N LYS A 68 -22.49 -9.16 -23.96
CA LYS A 68 -23.80 -9.46 -24.54
C LYS A 68 -23.94 -8.60 -25.79
N THR A 69 -23.91 -9.22 -26.96
CA THR A 69 -24.01 -8.53 -28.27
C THR A 69 -25.44 -8.18 -28.68
N SER A 70 -26.44 -8.29 -27.80
CA SER A 70 -27.84 -8.04 -28.12
C SER A 70 -28.36 -6.73 -27.52
N GLY A 71 -28.26 -5.63 -28.27
CA GLY A 71 -28.86 -4.32 -27.94
C GLY A 71 -28.30 -3.18 -28.81
N PRO A 72 -29.02 -2.04 -28.91
CA PRO A 72 -28.60 -0.88 -29.72
C PRO A 72 -27.39 -0.11 -29.16
N ALA A 73 -27.06 -0.29 -27.88
CA ALA A 73 -25.80 0.16 -27.28
C ALA A 73 -24.88 -1.06 -27.07
N LYS A 74 -23.76 -1.11 -27.79
CA LYS A 74 -22.74 -2.16 -27.61
C LYS A 74 -21.88 -1.80 -26.40
N SER A 75 -22.13 -2.45 -25.27
CA SER A 75 -21.22 -2.43 -24.11
C SER A 75 -20.47 -3.76 -24.03
N ARG A 76 -19.15 -3.68 -23.83
CA ARG A 76 -18.24 -4.83 -23.68
C ARG A 76 -17.51 -4.69 -22.34
N GLN A 77 -17.39 -5.80 -21.61
CA GLN A 77 -16.57 -5.86 -20.41
C GLN A 77 -15.24 -6.58 -20.68
N ILE A 78 -14.17 -6.00 -20.16
CA ILE A 78 -12.81 -6.52 -20.28
C ILE A 78 -12.23 -6.64 -18.88
N THR A 79 -11.75 -7.82 -18.52
CA THR A 79 -11.07 -8.06 -17.25
C THR A 79 -9.60 -8.36 -17.48
N PHE A 80 -8.76 -7.66 -16.71
CA PHE A 80 -7.32 -7.83 -16.66
C PHE A 80 -6.92 -8.37 -15.29
N THR A 81 -6.08 -9.40 -15.26
CA THR A 81 -5.32 -9.79 -14.06
C THR A 81 -3.87 -9.42 -14.29
N ILE A 82 -3.38 -8.45 -13.50
CA ILE A 82 -2.08 -7.80 -13.68
C ILE A 82 -1.20 -8.12 -12.47
N PRO A 83 -0.10 -8.88 -12.63
CA PRO A 83 0.81 -9.14 -11.52
C PRO A 83 1.61 -7.88 -11.15
N LEU A 84 1.78 -7.67 -9.85
CA LEU A 84 2.55 -6.57 -9.26
C LEU A 84 3.92 -7.06 -8.77
N PHE A 85 4.83 -6.11 -8.54
CA PHE A 85 6.15 -6.33 -7.94
C PHE A 85 7.05 -7.28 -8.71
N LEU A 86 6.93 -7.31 -10.04
CA LEU A 86 7.71 -8.21 -10.90
C LEU A 86 9.23 -8.06 -10.70
N SER A 87 9.72 -6.85 -10.37
CA SER A 87 11.14 -6.58 -10.08
C SER A 87 11.47 -6.50 -8.58
N TYR A 88 10.47 -6.61 -7.70
CA TYR A 88 10.63 -6.39 -6.25
C TYR A 88 10.13 -7.56 -5.38
N GLY A 89 9.77 -8.69 -5.97
CA GLY A 89 9.17 -9.83 -5.27
C GLY A 89 9.99 -10.33 -4.08
N THR A 90 11.32 -10.39 -4.21
CA THR A 90 12.22 -10.78 -3.11
C THR A 90 12.20 -9.78 -1.96
N ARG A 91 12.27 -8.48 -2.26
CA ARG A 91 12.20 -7.42 -1.24
C ARG A 91 10.87 -7.46 -0.50
N VAL A 92 9.77 -7.76 -1.20
CA VAL A 92 8.44 -7.92 -0.60
C VAL A 92 8.41 -9.13 0.33
N THR A 93 8.89 -10.30 -0.10
CA THR A 93 8.94 -11.50 0.75
C THR A 93 9.83 -11.31 1.97
N ASP A 94 10.97 -10.63 1.82
CA ASP A 94 11.89 -10.33 2.92
C ASP A 94 11.25 -9.36 3.92
N THR A 95 10.57 -8.33 3.44
CA THR A 95 9.85 -7.36 4.27
C THR A 95 8.75 -8.03 5.09
N LEU A 96 7.93 -8.87 4.47
CA LEU A 96 6.85 -9.59 5.16
C LEU A 96 7.40 -10.64 6.14
N SER A 97 8.48 -11.33 5.78
CA SER A 97 9.16 -12.26 6.68
C SER A 97 9.75 -11.54 7.88
N ALA A 98 10.42 -10.39 7.68
CA ALA A 98 10.93 -9.56 8.76
C ALA A 98 9.82 -9.03 9.67
N LEU A 99 8.66 -8.68 9.10
CA LEU A 99 7.49 -8.23 9.85
C LEU A 99 6.97 -9.33 10.78
N ALA A 100 6.72 -10.53 10.23
CA ALA A 100 6.33 -11.69 11.04
C ALA A 100 7.38 -12.02 12.10
N SER A 101 8.66 -11.91 11.72
CA SER A 101 9.77 -12.22 12.61
C SER A 101 9.86 -11.32 13.83
N THR A 102 9.78 -10.03 13.57
CA THR A 102 9.88 -9.01 14.62
C THR A 102 8.66 -9.08 15.53
N TYR A 103 7.46 -9.32 14.99
CA TYR A 103 6.25 -9.46 15.80
C TYR A 103 6.31 -10.67 16.74
N ALA A 104 6.73 -11.83 16.24
CA ALA A 104 6.85 -13.03 17.06
C ALA A 104 7.89 -12.87 18.17
N LYS A 105 9.03 -12.21 17.88
CA LYS A 105 10.03 -11.83 18.88
C LYS A 105 9.43 -10.98 19.99
N LEU A 106 8.74 -9.90 19.63
CA LEU A 106 8.16 -8.94 20.58
C LEU A 106 7.00 -9.50 21.41
N THR A 107 6.27 -10.48 20.88
CA THR A 107 5.14 -11.12 21.57
C THR A 107 5.52 -12.38 22.33
N ASN A 108 6.81 -12.76 22.31
CA ASN A 108 7.31 -14.04 22.83
C ASN A 108 6.53 -15.26 22.28
N ALA A 109 5.98 -15.13 21.07
CA ALA A 109 5.37 -16.25 20.39
C ALA A 109 6.45 -17.30 20.06
N PRO A 110 6.15 -18.60 20.12
CA PRO A 110 7.14 -19.66 19.92
C PRO A 110 7.85 -19.49 18.57
N TRP A 111 9.11 -19.07 18.63
CA TRP A 111 9.93 -18.73 17.48
C TRP A 111 10.60 -19.97 16.91
N SER A 112 10.29 -20.30 15.66
CA SER A 112 11.09 -21.23 14.87
C SER A 112 11.42 -20.59 13.54
N ALA A 113 12.70 -20.31 13.32
CA ALA A 113 13.19 -19.67 12.10
C ALA A 113 12.77 -20.42 10.82
N SER A 114 12.50 -21.73 10.90
CA SER A 114 12.01 -22.51 9.77
C SER A 114 10.50 -22.36 9.50
N LEU A 115 9.69 -22.00 10.51
CA LEU A 115 8.22 -21.95 10.40
C LEU A 115 7.70 -20.59 9.93
N HIS A 116 8.47 -19.51 10.10
CA HIS A 116 7.98 -18.13 10.01
C HIS A 116 8.49 -17.35 8.78
N SER A 117 9.13 -18.03 7.82
CA SER A 117 9.54 -17.42 6.55
C SER A 117 8.39 -17.44 5.54
N ILE A 118 8.13 -16.30 4.91
CA ILE A 118 7.25 -16.22 3.75
C ILE A 118 7.98 -16.80 2.56
N THR A 119 7.45 -17.91 2.03
CA THR A 119 8.08 -18.66 0.93
C THR A 119 7.68 -18.11 -0.43
N THR A 120 6.45 -17.63 -0.57
CA THR A 120 5.94 -16.97 -1.78
C THR A 120 4.94 -15.89 -1.40
N CYS A 121 4.98 -14.75 -2.08
CA CYS A 121 3.99 -13.70 -1.92
C CYS A 121 3.71 -13.06 -3.28
N ASP A 122 2.50 -13.30 -3.79
CA ASP A 122 2.06 -12.80 -5.07
C ASP A 122 0.94 -11.79 -4.88
N PHE A 123 1.07 -10.65 -5.57
CA PHE A 123 0.07 -9.59 -5.61
C PHE A 123 -0.42 -9.42 -7.03
N ASP A 124 -1.73 -9.50 -7.25
CA ASP A 124 -2.34 -9.33 -8.56
C ASP A 124 -3.47 -8.30 -8.48
N VAL A 125 -3.52 -7.36 -9.43
CA VAL A 125 -4.63 -6.43 -9.60
C VAL A 125 -5.60 -7.02 -10.62
N ASN A 126 -6.83 -7.23 -10.20
CA ASN A 126 -7.94 -7.60 -11.06
C ASN A 126 -8.73 -6.34 -11.39
N LEU A 127 -8.64 -5.90 -12.65
CA LEU A 127 -9.27 -4.70 -13.16
C LEU A 127 -10.32 -5.06 -14.21
N THR A 128 -11.57 -4.76 -13.94
CA THR A 128 -12.67 -4.90 -14.90
C THR A 128 -13.06 -3.53 -15.43
N LEU A 129 -12.97 -3.37 -16.75
CA LEU A 129 -13.35 -2.18 -17.49
C LEU A 129 -14.61 -2.45 -18.30
N GLU A 130 -15.49 -1.47 -18.38
CA GLU A 130 -16.58 -1.43 -19.33
C GLU A 130 -16.23 -0.43 -20.42
N VAL A 131 -16.35 -0.89 -21.67
CA VAL A 131 -16.18 -0.06 -22.85
C VAL A 131 -17.55 0.07 -23.49
N SER A 132 -18.07 1.30 -23.51
CA SER A 132 -19.35 1.62 -24.14
C SER A 132 -19.11 2.55 -25.33
N ASN A 133 -19.88 2.35 -26.39
CA ASN A 133 -19.88 3.23 -27.55
C ASN A 133 -21.25 3.92 -27.65
N HIS A 134 -21.27 5.23 -27.40
CA HIS A 134 -22.44 6.07 -27.56
C HIS A 134 -22.14 7.14 -28.62
N ASP A 135 -22.97 7.19 -29.66
CA ASP A 135 -22.87 8.17 -30.76
C ASP A 135 -21.50 8.23 -31.45
N GLY A 136 -20.82 7.08 -31.56
CA GLY A 136 -19.48 6.99 -32.17
C GLY A 136 -18.34 7.44 -31.25
N LYS A 137 -18.65 7.84 -30.00
CA LYS A 137 -17.67 8.15 -28.96
C LYS A 137 -17.56 6.96 -28.02
N GLU A 138 -16.40 6.32 -28.03
CA GLU A 138 -16.06 5.29 -27.04
C GLU A 138 -15.74 5.94 -25.70
N SER A 139 -16.25 5.33 -24.63
CA SER A 139 -15.92 5.68 -23.26
C SER A 139 -15.51 4.43 -22.49
N VAL A 140 -14.52 4.59 -21.62
CA VAL A 140 -14.01 3.52 -20.75
C VAL A 140 -14.33 3.88 -19.32
N THR A 141 -15.00 2.99 -18.60
CA THR A 141 -15.33 3.12 -17.19
C THR A 141 -14.75 1.94 -16.42
N VAL A 142 -14.31 2.19 -15.19
CA VAL A 142 -13.85 1.13 -14.29
C VAL A 142 -15.07 0.54 -13.59
N VAL A 143 -15.37 -0.73 -13.86
CA VAL A 143 -16.49 -1.46 -13.24
C VAL A 143 -16.07 -2.02 -11.89
N SER A 144 -14.88 -2.62 -11.83
CA SER A 144 -14.35 -3.17 -10.59
C SER A 144 -12.83 -3.17 -10.57
N GLU A 145 -12.27 -2.95 -9.39
CA GLU A 145 -10.83 -3.02 -9.14
C GLU A 145 -10.62 -3.76 -7.82
N ARG A 146 -9.90 -4.88 -7.85
CA ARG A 146 -9.66 -5.74 -6.70
C ARG A 146 -8.20 -6.17 -6.64
N LEU A 147 -7.58 -6.07 -5.48
CA LEU A 147 -6.27 -6.64 -5.22
C LEU A 147 -6.44 -8.08 -4.69
N ALA A 148 -5.83 -9.04 -5.37
CA ALA A 148 -5.67 -10.40 -4.88
C ALA A 148 -4.28 -10.54 -4.27
N VAL A 149 -4.22 -11.15 -3.08
CA VAL A 149 -2.97 -11.37 -2.35
C VAL A 149 -2.87 -12.86 -2.01
N ASN A 150 -1.88 -13.53 -2.59
CA ASN A 150 -1.63 -14.94 -2.38
C ASN A 150 -0.30 -15.10 -1.65
N MET A 151 -0.37 -15.43 -0.35
CA MET A 151 0.81 -15.68 0.47
C MET A 151 0.91 -17.16 0.81
N MET A 152 2.13 -17.68 0.87
CA MET A 152 2.42 -18.98 1.48
C MET A 152 3.62 -18.86 2.40
N ASP A 153 3.45 -19.33 3.64
CA ASP A 153 4.53 -19.51 4.60
C ASP A 153 4.91 -21.00 4.71
N THR A 154 6.01 -21.29 5.40
CA THR A 154 6.48 -22.66 5.59
C THR A 154 5.46 -23.53 6.34
N ALA A 155 4.70 -22.95 7.27
CA ALA A 155 3.65 -23.65 8.01
C ALA A 155 2.50 -24.12 7.09
N THR A 156 2.07 -23.27 6.16
CA THR A 156 1.04 -23.59 5.16
C THR A 156 1.56 -24.64 4.16
N ARG A 157 2.82 -24.51 3.73
CA ARG A 157 3.48 -25.50 2.87
C ARG A 157 3.55 -26.89 3.52
N ASN A 158 3.83 -26.95 4.83
CA ASN A 158 3.93 -28.18 5.60
C ASN A 158 2.58 -28.68 6.13
N LYS A 159 1.46 -28.05 5.75
CA LYS A 159 0.09 -28.35 6.22
C LYS A 159 -0.10 -28.23 7.74
N THR A 160 0.73 -27.45 8.41
CA THR A 160 0.63 -27.11 9.83
C THR A 160 0.01 -25.73 10.02
N ALA A 161 -1.17 -25.51 9.41
CA ALA A 161 -1.80 -24.20 9.27
C ALA A 161 -2.09 -23.44 10.58
N LYS A 162 -2.18 -24.14 11.72
CA LYS A 162 -2.40 -23.54 13.05
C LYS A 162 -1.28 -22.59 13.52
N GLN A 163 -0.13 -22.60 12.85
CA GLN A 163 1.03 -21.75 13.17
C GLN A 163 1.30 -20.69 12.09
N SER A 164 0.37 -20.48 11.15
CA SER A 164 0.57 -19.52 10.06
C SER A 164 0.41 -18.07 10.52
N TYR A 165 1.32 -17.22 10.06
CA TYR A 165 1.27 -15.76 10.30
C TYR A 165 0.58 -15.00 9.16
N ILE A 166 0.10 -15.69 8.13
CA ILE A 166 -0.60 -15.07 7.00
C ILE A 166 -1.79 -14.22 7.47
N PRO A 167 -2.68 -14.68 8.38
CA PRO A 167 -3.79 -13.85 8.85
C PRO A 167 -3.32 -12.54 9.50
N PHE A 168 -2.23 -12.60 10.27
CA PHE A 168 -1.61 -11.42 10.89
C PHE A 168 -1.00 -10.48 9.83
N LEU A 169 -0.31 -11.01 8.84
CA LEU A 169 0.26 -10.19 7.76
C LEU A 169 -0.86 -9.52 6.95
N GLN A 170 -1.94 -10.23 6.66
CA GLN A 170 -3.11 -9.68 5.97
C GLN A 170 -3.78 -8.57 6.80
N SER A 171 -3.85 -8.69 8.13
CA SER A 171 -4.41 -7.61 8.98
C SER A 171 -3.52 -6.37 9.08
N CYS A 172 -2.22 -6.50 8.77
CA CYS A 172 -1.28 -5.38 8.77
C CYS A 172 -1.31 -4.57 7.46
N ILE A 173 -1.66 -5.19 6.33
CA ILE A 173 -1.65 -4.54 5.01
C ILE A 173 -2.97 -3.79 4.81
N LEU A 174 -2.92 -2.46 4.90
CA LEU A 174 -4.07 -1.61 4.63
C LEU A 174 -4.32 -1.51 3.12
N LEU A 175 -5.43 -2.08 2.64
CA LEU A 175 -5.79 -2.06 1.21
C LEU A 175 -6.75 -0.93 0.83
N GLU A 176 -7.45 -0.37 1.82
CA GLU A 176 -8.49 0.65 1.61
C GLU A 176 -7.91 2.01 1.21
N SER A 177 -6.65 2.29 1.56
CA SER A 177 -5.96 3.55 1.27
C SER A 177 -5.18 3.55 -0.04
N LEU A 178 -5.25 2.47 -0.82
CA LEU A 178 -4.50 2.36 -2.07
C LEU A 178 -5.11 3.24 -3.17
N PRO A 179 -4.27 3.82 -4.05
CA PRO A 179 -4.76 4.61 -5.18
C PRO A 179 -5.65 3.76 -6.07
N LYS A 180 -6.74 4.35 -6.57
CA LYS A 180 -7.68 3.70 -7.49
C LYS A 180 -7.39 4.10 -8.93
N PHE A 181 -7.52 3.13 -9.83
CA PHE A 181 -7.35 3.36 -11.26
C PHE A 181 -8.46 4.27 -11.80
N ALA A 182 -9.68 4.16 -11.29
CA ALA A 182 -10.79 5.02 -11.67
C ALA A 182 -10.46 6.52 -11.51
N ASP A 183 -9.85 6.89 -10.38
CA ASP A 183 -9.44 8.27 -10.11
C ASP A 183 -8.30 8.69 -11.05
N SER A 184 -7.33 7.80 -11.30
CA SER A 184 -6.23 8.07 -12.23
C SER A 184 -6.75 8.31 -13.65
N LEU A 185 -7.70 7.49 -14.12
CA LEU A 185 -8.31 7.60 -15.43
C LEU A 185 -9.09 8.92 -15.59
N ALA A 186 -9.80 9.37 -14.55
CA ALA A 186 -10.51 10.65 -14.55
C ALA A 186 -9.56 11.85 -14.76
N HIS A 187 -8.29 11.72 -14.36
CA HIS A 187 -7.24 12.72 -14.57
C HIS A 187 -6.41 12.49 -15.85
N GLY A 188 -6.87 11.62 -16.76
CA GLY A 188 -6.19 11.32 -18.01
C GLY A 188 -4.91 10.49 -17.88
N LYS A 189 -4.68 9.87 -16.72
CA LYS A 189 -3.52 8.99 -16.50
C LYS A 189 -3.77 7.59 -17.05
N THR A 190 -2.69 6.93 -17.45
CA THR A 190 -2.71 5.58 -18.02
C THR A 190 -2.32 4.51 -16.98
N ILE A 191 -2.38 3.24 -17.35
CA ILE A 191 -1.86 2.13 -16.51
C ILE A 191 -0.37 2.29 -16.22
N ALA A 192 0.42 2.79 -17.18
CA ALA A 192 1.85 2.99 -16.99
C ALA A 192 2.15 4.04 -15.89
N ASP A 193 1.24 4.99 -15.69
CA ASP A 193 1.34 5.99 -14.61
C ASP A 193 0.79 5.46 -13.28
N TYR A 194 -0.26 4.63 -13.35
CA TYR A 194 -0.96 4.10 -12.19
C TYR A 194 -0.21 2.96 -11.50
N MET A 195 0.36 2.01 -12.25
CA MET A 195 1.02 0.82 -11.68
C MET A 195 2.18 1.18 -10.73
N PRO A 196 3.13 2.08 -11.07
CA PRO A 196 4.18 2.47 -10.15
C PRO A 196 3.65 3.11 -8.87
N LEU A 197 2.59 3.93 -8.97
CA LEU A 197 1.97 4.58 -7.81
C LEU A 197 1.31 3.56 -6.89
N LEU A 198 0.62 2.57 -7.46
CA LEU A 198 0.00 1.49 -6.73
C LEU A 198 1.05 0.62 -6.02
N GLU A 199 2.07 0.17 -6.75
CA GLU A 199 3.15 -0.66 -6.19
C GLU A 199 3.89 0.08 -5.08
N ALA A 200 4.25 1.35 -5.28
CA ALA A 200 4.90 2.16 -4.25
C ALA A 200 4.02 2.32 -3.00
N SER A 201 2.72 2.61 -3.18
CA SER A 201 1.78 2.76 -2.06
C SER A 201 1.58 1.44 -1.31
N LEU A 202 1.45 0.32 -2.04
CA LEU A 202 1.29 -1.01 -1.46
C LEU A 202 2.55 -1.47 -0.72
N PHE A 203 3.74 -1.23 -1.30
CA PHE A 203 5.01 -1.52 -0.65
C PHE A 203 5.17 -0.71 0.64
N ARG A 204 4.84 0.58 0.59
CA ARG A 204 4.83 1.46 1.76
C ARG A 204 3.90 0.94 2.86
N ASN A 205 2.68 0.49 2.49
CA ASN A 205 1.72 -0.09 3.45
C ASN A 205 2.21 -1.40 4.09
N MET A 206 3.08 -2.17 3.42
CA MET A 206 3.75 -3.34 4.01
C MET A 206 4.93 -2.94 4.90
N ARG A 207 5.69 -1.91 4.51
CA ARG A 207 6.88 -1.46 5.24
C ARG A 207 6.53 -0.74 6.53
N GLU A 208 5.44 0.02 6.54
CA GLU A 208 5.06 0.83 7.70
C GLU A 208 4.85 0.04 9.01
N PRO A 209 4.12 -1.09 9.06
CA PRO A 209 4.07 -1.91 10.27
C PRO A 209 5.43 -2.50 10.64
N LEU A 210 6.30 -2.82 9.67
CA LEU A 210 7.66 -3.32 9.96
C LEU A 210 8.52 -2.23 10.60
N HIS A 211 8.43 -1.01 10.08
CA HIS A 211 9.13 0.15 10.63
C HIS A 211 8.74 0.40 12.09
N PHE A 212 7.43 0.38 12.38
CA PHE A 212 6.91 0.47 13.74
C PHE A 212 7.44 -0.66 14.65
N LEU A 213 7.41 -1.91 14.19
CA LEU A 213 7.94 -3.03 14.98
C LEU A 213 9.46 -2.95 15.17
N THR A 214 10.19 -2.41 14.21
CA THR A 214 11.65 -2.17 14.34
C THR A 214 11.93 -1.13 15.42
N LEU A 215 11.14 -0.06 15.47
CA LEU A 215 11.19 0.91 16.57
C LEU A 215 10.88 0.23 17.91
N ALA A 216 9.78 -0.53 18.00
CA ALA A 216 9.40 -1.23 19.23
C ALA A 216 10.47 -2.23 19.69
N ASP A 217 11.07 -2.99 18.77
CA ASP A 217 12.17 -3.91 19.06
C ASP A 217 13.41 -3.16 19.55
N GLY A 218 13.78 -2.06 18.89
CA GLY A 218 14.89 -1.22 19.34
C GLY A 218 14.67 -0.62 20.72
N MET A 219 13.43 -0.27 21.09
CA MET A 219 13.11 0.23 22.43
C MET A 219 13.28 -0.82 23.54
N THR A 220 13.28 -2.12 23.20
CA THR A 220 13.46 -3.19 24.21
C THR A 220 14.82 -3.12 24.90
N GLN A 221 15.83 -2.53 24.26
CA GLN A 221 17.15 -2.33 24.88
C GLN A 221 17.10 -1.38 26.08
N TYR A 222 16.11 -0.47 26.12
CA TYR A 222 15.96 0.51 27.20
C TYR A 222 14.98 0.05 28.27
N TRP A 223 13.91 -0.64 27.87
CA TRP A 223 12.74 -0.88 28.73
C TRP A 223 12.38 -2.35 28.90
N GLY A 224 13.16 -3.26 28.32
CA GLY A 224 12.86 -4.68 28.30
C GLY A 224 11.71 -5.02 27.35
N GLN A 225 11.05 -6.16 27.59
CA GLN A 225 9.98 -6.63 26.71
C GLN A 225 8.71 -5.78 26.87
N PRO A 226 8.00 -5.49 25.77
CA PRO A 226 6.72 -4.80 25.86
C PRO A 226 5.67 -5.69 26.53
N VAL A 227 4.74 -5.05 27.22
CA VAL A 227 3.57 -5.70 27.81
C VAL A 227 2.46 -5.89 26.76
N GLU A 228 2.38 -4.98 25.81
CA GLU A 228 1.41 -5.01 24.72
C GLU A 228 2.01 -4.42 23.45
N VAL A 229 1.72 -5.05 22.30
CA VAL A 229 2.12 -4.58 20.97
C VAL A 229 0.94 -4.74 20.03
N SER A 230 0.52 -3.65 19.39
CA SER A 230 -0.55 -3.62 18.40
C SER A 230 -0.02 -2.98 17.11
N PRO A 231 0.49 -3.77 16.15
CA PRO A 231 0.96 -3.27 14.86
C PRO A 231 -0.12 -3.23 13.78
N CYS A 232 -1.30 -3.79 14.06
CA CYS A 232 -2.32 -4.05 13.06
C CYS A 232 -3.06 -2.77 12.64
N CYS A 233 -3.23 -2.62 11.32
CA CYS A 233 -3.99 -1.54 10.70
C CYS A 233 -5.47 -1.90 10.49
N THR A 234 -5.92 -3.03 11.02
CA THR A 234 -7.31 -3.45 11.10
C THR A 234 -7.49 -4.07 12.48
N ALA A 235 -8.63 -3.82 13.14
CA ALA A 235 -8.96 -4.59 14.32
C ALA A 235 -8.99 -6.05 13.88
N LEU A 236 -8.06 -6.88 14.38
CA LEU A 236 -8.19 -8.33 14.31
C LEU A 236 -9.51 -8.62 15.04
N HIS A 237 -10.60 -8.73 14.29
CA HIS A 237 -11.91 -8.98 14.85
C HIS A 237 -11.78 -10.27 15.65
N ARG A 238 -11.94 -10.15 16.97
CA ARG A 238 -12.33 -11.26 17.84
C ARG A 238 -13.57 -11.89 17.21
N GLU A 239 -13.38 -12.94 16.42
CA GLU A 239 -14.44 -13.91 16.24
C GLU A 239 -14.74 -14.49 17.62
N ASN A 240 -16.02 -14.50 17.97
CA ASN A 240 -16.62 -14.87 19.26
C ASN A 240 -16.49 -13.84 20.38
N ILE A 241 -17.47 -12.92 20.46
CA ILE A 241 -18.50 -12.92 21.52
C ILE A 241 -19.70 -12.17 20.95
N ASN A 242 -20.77 -12.91 20.67
CA ASN A 242 -22.17 -12.51 20.59
C ASN A 242 -22.47 -11.03 20.29
N GLY A 243 -22.91 -10.80 19.04
CA GLY A 243 -24.01 -9.88 18.76
C GLY A 243 -23.88 -8.48 19.35
N SER A 244 -22.95 -7.69 18.83
CA SER A 244 -23.14 -6.25 18.82
C SER A 244 -22.51 -5.69 17.55
N THR A 245 -23.35 -5.11 16.71
CA THR A 245 -22.98 -4.22 15.61
C THR A 245 -22.32 -2.97 16.20
N ALA A 246 -21.14 -3.11 16.79
CA ALA A 246 -20.32 -1.98 17.21
C ALA A 246 -19.65 -1.41 15.96
N SER A 247 -20.37 -0.49 15.33
CA SER A 247 -19.85 0.65 14.59
C SER A 247 -18.65 0.41 13.66
N ARG A 248 -18.95 0.14 12.38
CA ARG A 248 -18.06 0.48 11.25
C ARG A 248 -17.93 2.01 11.11
N ASN A 249 -17.43 2.68 12.15
CA ASN A 249 -17.04 4.08 12.03
C ASN A 249 -15.82 4.15 11.13
N ARG A 250 -16.06 4.46 9.86
CA ARG A 250 -15.06 4.93 8.90
C ARG A 250 -14.36 6.16 9.51
N GLY A 251 -13.07 6.07 9.80
CA GLY A 251 -12.24 7.26 10.03
C GLY A 251 -11.35 7.26 11.27
N GLU A 252 -11.42 6.27 12.16
CA GLU A 252 -10.36 6.15 13.18
C GLU A 252 -9.08 5.67 12.50
N LEU A 253 -8.12 6.58 12.32
CA LEU A 253 -6.73 6.27 12.00
C LEU A 253 -6.27 5.20 13.00
N LEU A 254 -6.11 3.96 12.53
CA LEU A 254 -5.69 2.85 13.38
C LEU A 254 -4.24 3.11 13.81
N VAL A 255 -4.10 3.57 15.06
CA VAL A 255 -2.83 3.93 15.67
C VAL A 255 -2.11 2.65 16.07
N LYS A 256 -0.88 2.48 15.57
CA LYS A 256 -0.02 1.37 15.99
C LYS A 256 0.53 1.71 17.37
N SER A 257 0.46 0.80 18.33
CA SER A 257 0.83 1.11 19.72
C SER A 257 1.68 0.04 20.37
N VAL A 258 2.59 0.47 21.22
CA VAL A 258 3.37 -0.42 22.08
C VAL A 258 3.48 0.17 23.48
N SER A 259 3.36 -0.69 24.48
CA SER A 259 3.34 -0.31 25.89
C SER A 259 4.41 -1.07 26.66
N TYR A 260 5.20 -0.35 27.46
CA TYR A 260 6.23 -0.91 28.34
C TYR A 260 5.93 -0.53 29.78
N ASN A 261 6.29 -1.42 30.70
CA ASN A 261 6.30 -1.15 32.13
C ASN A 261 7.72 -1.30 32.64
N VAL A 262 8.25 -0.24 33.24
CA VAL A 262 9.61 -0.21 33.80
C VAL A 262 9.57 0.18 35.26
N VAL A 263 10.52 -0.33 36.03
CA VAL A 263 10.73 0.06 37.43
C VAL A 263 12.16 0.53 37.56
N ASP A 264 12.34 1.75 38.05
CA ASP A 264 13.65 2.29 38.35
C ASP A 264 14.26 1.55 39.54
N CYS A 265 15.47 1.02 39.41
CA CYS A 265 16.09 0.23 40.47
C CYS A 265 16.51 1.08 41.68
N ASP A 266 16.79 2.36 41.49
CA ASP A 266 17.27 3.24 42.56
C ASP A 266 16.12 3.81 43.37
N THR A 267 15.09 4.35 42.70
CA THR A 267 13.95 4.98 43.37
C THR A 267 12.77 4.04 43.59
N GLN A 268 12.79 2.84 42.99
CA GLN A 268 11.65 1.90 42.94
C GLN A 268 10.38 2.49 42.28
N CYS A 269 10.52 3.64 41.62
CA CYS A 269 9.45 4.30 40.88
C CYS A 269 9.09 3.47 39.64
N GLY A 270 7.82 3.11 39.50
CA GLY A 270 7.32 2.48 38.29
C GLY A 270 6.83 3.50 37.25
N PHE A 271 7.07 3.21 35.98
CA PHE A 271 6.60 3.99 34.85
C PHE A 271 5.95 3.09 33.81
N MET A 272 4.84 3.57 33.25
CA MET A 272 4.24 3.05 32.03
C MET A 272 4.63 3.98 30.87
N ILE A 273 5.18 3.40 29.81
CA ILE A 273 5.61 4.11 28.61
C ILE A 273 4.76 3.62 27.45
N ASN A 274 3.92 4.50 26.90
CA ASN A 274 3.03 4.21 25.79
C ASN A 274 3.51 4.96 24.54
N ILE A 275 3.86 4.22 23.49
CA ILE A 275 4.22 4.77 22.19
C ILE A 275 3.04 4.61 21.25
N HIS A 276 2.60 5.73 20.68
CA HIS A 276 1.60 5.78 19.63
C HIS A 276 2.26 6.21 18.32
N TYR A 277 2.27 5.30 17.35
CA TYR A 277 2.85 5.48 16.04
C TYR A 277 1.74 5.67 15.00
N TYR A 278 1.83 6.77 14.25
CA TYR A 278 0.84 7.13 13.24
C TYR A 278 1.33 6.87 11.82
N LYS A 279 2.54 7.34 11.50
CA LYS A 279 3.16 7.27 10.18
C LYS A 279 4.67 7.23 10.32
N GLY A 280 5.33 6.70 9.29
CA GLY A 280 6.79 6.61 9.24
C GLY A 280 7.55 7.92 9.15
N GLU A 281 6.90 8.97 8.66
CA GLU A 281 7.51 10.30 8.50
C GLU A 281 7.43 11.15 9.78
N ASP A 282 6.61 10.72 10.74
CA ASP A 282 6.26 11.48 11.92
C ASP A 282 6.96 10.91 13.16
N PHE A 283 7.37 11.80 14.06
CA PHE A 283 7.84 11.38 15.37
C PHE A 283 6.67 10.79 16.18
N PRO A 284 6.84 9.63 16.84
CA PRO A 284 5.75 8.98 17.55
C PRO A 284 5.31 9.80 18.77
N SER A 285 4.03 9.71 19.11
CA SER A 285 3.50 10.29 20.34
C SER A 285 3.82 9.37 21.50
N VAL A 286 4.75 9.76 22.37
CA VAL A 286 5.17 8.96 23.53
C VAL A 286 4.62 9.57 24.82
N GLY A 287 3.77 8.82 25.52
CA GLY A 287 3.27 9.17 26.84
C GLY A 287 4.02 8.38 27.92
N ILE A 288 4.40 9.05 29.00
CA ILE A 288 5.05 8.45 30.15
C ILE A 288 4.22 8.78 31.37
N VAL A 289 3.80 7.75 32.10
CA VAL A 289 2.93 7.87 33.29
C VAL A 289 3.62 7.18 34.45
N SER A 290 3.78 7.87 35.57
CA SER A 290 4.27 7.27 36.80
C SER A 290 3.15 6.49 37.48
N ASN A 291 3.33 5.20 37.76
CA ASN A 291 2.25 4.36 38.27
C ASN A 291 2.03 4.46 39.79
N GLN A 292 2.88 5.18 40.52
CA GLN A 292 2.89 5.23 41.99
C GLN A 292 2.59 6.61 42.57
N TYR A 293 2.69 7.68 41.77
CA TYR A 293 2.66 9.04 42.30
C TYR A 293 1.58 9.90 41.65
N MET A 294 0.90 10.66 42.51
CA MET A 294 -0.05 11.69 42.12
C MET A 294 0.66 13.04 41.98
N ASN A 295 0.05 13.93 41.20
CA ASN A 295 0.46 15.33 41.12
C ASN A 295 0.41 16.01 42.50
N ALA A 296 1.03 17.18 42.62
CA ALA A 296 1.08 17.94 43.89
C ALA A 296 -0.30 18.29 44.49
N GLN A 297 -1.37 18.14 43.70
CA GLN A 297 -2.76 18.40 44.10
C GLN A 297 -3.50 17.13 44.54
N GLY A 298 -2.89 15.95 44.39
CA GLY A 298 -3.52 14.65 44.66
C GLY A 298 -4.66 14.28 43.71
N THR A 299 -4.82 15.00 42.60
CA THR A 299 -6.01 14.91 41.72
C THR A 299 -5.79 14.07 40.47
N GLY A 300 -4.54 13.70 40.17
CA GLY A 300 -4.22 12.93 38.96
C GLY A 300 -2.82 12.34 38.98
N VAL A 301 -2.56 11.40 38.10
CA VAL A 301 -1.28 10.70 37.99
C VAL A 301 -0.22 11.61 37.37
N LEU A 302 1.03 11.54 37.86
CA LEU A 302 2.14 12.24 37.21
C LEU A 302 2.37 11.68 35.81
N GLN A 303 2.23 12.54 34.81
CA GLN A 303 2.38 12.16 33.41
C GLN A 303 3.08 13.25 32.61
N THR A 304 3.78 12.82 31.57
CA THR A 304 4.40 13.70 30.59
C THR A 304 4.27 13.09 29.20
N LYS A 305 4.37 13.95 28.19
CA LYS A 305 4.30 13.57 26.79
C LYS A 305 5.53 14.10 26.08
N LEU A 306 6.26 13.23 25.40
CA LEU A 306 7.42 13.63 24.62
C LEU A 306 6.98 14.48 23.45
N ARG A 307 7.79 15.50 23.16
CA ARG A 307 7.66 16.32 21.96
C ARG A 307 8.83 16.03 21.06
N ALA A 308 8.56 15.86 19.78
CA ALA A 308 9.58 15.72 18.76
C ALA A 308 10.53 16.94 18.82
N PRO A 309 11.86 16.74 18.87
CA PRO A 309 12.78 17.83 18.66
C PRO A 309 12.55 18.41 17.26
N LYS A 310 12.31 19.72 17.16
CA LYS A 310 12.04 20.38 15.86
C LYS A 310 13.17 20.16 14.85
N THR A 311 14.39 20.02 15.33
CA THR A 311 15.60 19.75 14.53
C THR A 311 15.70 18.31 14.05
N PHE A 312 15.01 17.37 14.69
CA PHE A 312 15.06 15.96 14.32
C PHE A 312 14.20 15.68 13.08
N VAL A 313 12.99 16.22 13.04
CA VAL A 313 12.05 15.96 11.92
C VAL A 313 12.43 16.75 10.66
N SER A 314 13.17 17.85 10.77
CA SER A 314 13.50 18.69 9.62
C SER A 314 14.73 18.26 8.81
N ARG A 315 15.50 17.28 9.31
CA ARG A 315 16.79 16.85 8.74
C ARG A 315 16.59 15.70 7.78
N LYS A 316 16.95 15.90 6.51
CA LYS A 316 16.79 14.89 5.45
C LYS A 316 17.62 13.64 5.74
N GLU A 317 18.78 13.80 6.38
CA GLU A 317 19.65 12.69 6.81
C GLU A 317 19.01 11.76 7.83
N ASN A 318 17.93 12.18 8.49
CA ASN A 318 17.19 11.35 9.44
C ASN A 318 16.16 10.45 8.75
N TYR A 319 16.03 10.50 7.43
CA TYR A 319 15.11 9.66 6.65
C TYR A 319 15.88 8.57 5.90
N ASP A 320 15.26 7.40 5.78
CA ASP A 320 15.76 6.29 4.98
C ASP A 320 15.30 6.34 3.51
N GLU A 321 15.67 5.32 2.74
CA GLU A 321 15.44 5.27 1.29
C GLU A 321 13.97 5.30 0.85
N ASP A 322 13.02 4.85 1.69
CA ASP A 322 11.59 4.97 1.36
C ASP A 322 10.90 6.12 2.13
N ASN A 323 11.68 7.11 2.58
CA ASN A 323 11.24 8.31 3.29
C ASN A 323 10.60 8.04 4.67
N PHE A 324 11.02 7.00 5.39
CA PHE A 324 10.67 6.83 6.80
C PHE A 324 11.77 7.46 7.66
N LEU A 325 11.41 8.06 8.80
CA LEU A 325 12.39 8.46 9.81
C LEU A 325 13.18 7.22 10.24
N SER A 326 14.50 7.27 10.23
CA SER A 326 15.38 6.14 10.57
C SER A 326 15.01 5.55 11.94
N ALA A 327 14.60 4.28 11.95
CA ALA A 327 14.19 3.60 13.18
C ALA A 327 15.29 3.59 14.26
N PRO A 328 16.58 3.33 13.95
CA PRO A 328 17.67 3.44 14.93
C PRO A 328 17.79 4.84 15.56
N LEU A 329 17.67 5.91 14.75
CA LEU A 329 17.75 7.28 15.25
C LEU A 329 16.53 7.64 16.12
N LEU A 330 15.34 7.18 15.71
CA LEU A 330 14.13 7.33 16.51
C LEU A 330 14.26 6.63 17.86
N VAL A 331 14.80 5.42 17.87
CA VAL A 331 15.02 4.63 19.10
C VAL A 331 15.91 5.38 20.07
N GLU A 332 17.04 5.91 19.58
CA GLU A 332 17.98 6.67 20.39
C GLU A 332 17.34 7.96 20.94
N GLU A 333 16.65 8.73 20.08
CA GLU A 333 16.05 10.00 20.47
C GLU A 333 14.90 9.81 21.46
N VAL A 334 14.00 8.85 21.20
CA VAL A 334 12.90 8.51 22.12
C VAL A 334 13.48 8.01 23.45
N GLY A 335 14.49 7.14 23.43
CA GLY A 335 15.15 6.64 24.63
C GLY A 335 15.69 7.78 25.50
N LYS A 336 16.52 8.66 24.92
CA LYS A 336 17.10 9.82 25.62
C LYS A 336 16.03 10.75 26.20
N ALA A 337 15.05 11.13 25.39
CA ALA A 337 13.98 12.02 25.80
C ALA A 337 13.09 11.41 26.90
N SER A 338 12.86 10.09 26.86
CA SER A 338 12.15 9.36 27.91
C SER A 338 12.90 9.39 29.24
N PHE A 339 14.20 9.12 29.26
CA PHE A 339 14.99 9.17 30.51
C PHE A 339 15.01 10.57 31.13
N ALA A 340 15.23 11.60 30.33
CA ALA A 340 15.20 12.98 30.81
C ALA A 340 13.83 13.33 31.41
N SER A 341 12.75 12.87 30.78
CA SER A 341 11.38 13.09 31.25
C SER A 341 11.08 12.35 32.55
N MET A 342 11.50 11.07 32.67
CA MET A 342 11.34 10.29 33.91
C MET A 342 12.13 10.91 35.07
N ALA A 343 13.37 11.34 34.83
CA ALA A 343 14.17 12.03 35.84
C ALA A 343 13.51 13.35 36.29
N GLY A 344 12.92 14.10 35.36
CA GLY A 344 12.12 15.29 35.67
C GLY A 344 10.91 14.99 36.54
N LEU A 345 10.17 13.92 36.25
CA LEU A 345 9.04 13.48 37.10
C LEU A 345 9.50 13.09 38.51
N ILE A 346 10.61 12.34 38.63
CA ILE A 346 11.19 11.98 39.93
C ILE A 346 11.61 13.23 40.71
N ALA A 347 12.20 14.21 40.05
CA ALA A 347 12.60 15.45 40.69
C ALA A 347 11.41 16.24 41.26
N THR A 348 10.22 16.14 40.67
CA THR A 348 9.01 16.77 41.23
C THR A 348 8.47 16.11 42.50
N LEU A 349 9.00 14.94 42.87
CA LEU A 349 8.61 14.21 44.09
C LEU A 349 9.49 14.55 45.30
N LYS A 350 10.65 15.18 45.08
CA LYS A 350 11.59 15.58 46.13
C LYS A 350 11.35 17.00 46.59
#